data_AF-A0A8J8EIY1-F1
#
_entry.id   AF-A0A8J8EIY1-F1
#
_cell.length_a   1.000
_cell.length_b   1.000
_cell.length_c   1.000
_cell.angle_alpha   90.00
_cell.angle_beta   90.00
_cell.angle_gamma   90.00
#
_symmetry.space_group_name_H-M   'P 1'
#
loop_
_entity.id
_entity.type
_entity.pdbx_description
1 polymer ?
#
loop_
_entity_poly.entity_id
_entity_poly.type
_entity_poly.pdbx_seq_one_letter_code
_entity_poly.pdbx_strand_id
1 'polypeptide(L)'
;LSIALVVVTLGFSNSLPREIAFYKEREPSRVRDLISTALIIVAVNSIIWTIVLILEAENISQVFNEERLVYALKIVAFALPFSALTGMIISISQGFGRVREKVYFQNILYPILWLILVLSLAIFNLPFA
;
A
#
# COMPACT_ATOMS: atom_id res chain seq x y z
N LEU A 1 -3.92 9.77 3.93
CA LEU A 1 -2.80 8.82 4.10
C LEU A 1 -3.08 8.03 5.38
N SER A 2 -3.29 6.72 5.32
CA SER A 2 -3.56 5.92 6.52
C SER A 2 -2.32 5.84 7.40
N ILE A 3 -2.47 6.00 8.73
CA ILE A 3 -1.36 5.93 9.70
C ILE A 3 -0.57 4.64 9.54
N ALA A 4 -1.27 3.51 9.34
CA ALA A 4 -0.65 2.21 9.11
C ALA A 4 0.29 2.21 7.89
N LEU A 5 -0.07 2.86 6.79
CA LEU A 5 0.79 2.94 5.60
C LEU A 5 2.04 3.79 5.83
N VAL A 6 1.94 4.84 6.65
CA VAL A 6 3.12 5.66 7.03
C VAL A 6 4.10 4.80 7.82
N VAL A 7 3.60 4.07 8.82
CA VAL A 7 4.42 3.20 9.68
C VAL A 7 5.04 2.07 8.86
N VAL A 8 4.27 1.45 7.96
CA VAL A 8 4.74 0.33 7.12
C VAL A 8 5.79 0.78 6.11
N THR A 9 5.57 1.92 5.46
CA THR A 9 6.49 2.41 4.43
C THR A 9 7.69 3.16 5.01
N LEU A 10 7.70 3.46 6.31
CA LEU A 10 8.76 4.21 7.01
C LEU A 10 9.08 5.56 6.34
N GLY A 11 8.11 6.14 5.62
CA GLY A 11 8.30 7.36 4.85
C GLY A 11 9.08 7.20 3.53
N PHE A 12 9.50 5.99 3.16
CA PHE A 12 10.22 5.73 1.91
C PHE A 12 9.44 6.12 0.67
N SER A 13 8.12 6.04 0.70
CA SER A 13 7.26 6.52 -0.40
C SER A 13 7.53 7.99 -0.77
N ASN A 14 7.99 8.82 0.18
CA ASN A 14 8.29 10.23 -0.06
C ASN A 14 9.79 10.48 -0.33
N SER A 15 10.70 9.67 0.24
CA SER A 15 12.14 9.88 0.08
C SER A 15 12.72 9.20 -1.17
N LEU A 16 12.23 8.02 -1.54
CA LEU A 16 12.77 7.25 -2.67
C LEU A 16 12.78 8.01 -4.00
N PRO A 17 11.70 8.73 -4.39
CA PRO A 17 11.70 9.45 -5.66
C PRO A 17 12.86 10.44 -5.77
N ARG A 18 13.20 11.11 -4.66
CA ARG A 18 14.27 12.11 -4.59
C ARG A 18 15.65 11.47 -4.66
N GLU A 19 15.86 10.41 -3.90
CA GLU A 19 17.13 9.68 -3.89
C GLU A 19 17.41 9.02 -5.25
N ILE A 20 16.39 8.42 -5.88
CA ILE A 20 16.51 7.83 -7.22
C ILE A 20 16.87 8.91 -8.24
N ALA A 21 16.18 10.05 -8.24
CA ALA A 21 16.48 11.15 -9.16
C ALA A 21 17.93 11.66 -9.00
N PHE A 22 18.43 11.73 -7.76
CA PHE A 22 19.79 12.18 -7.46
C PHE A 22 20.87 11.17 -7.88
N TYR A 23 20.70 9.90 -7.54
CA TYR A 23 21.72 8.88 -7.81
C TYR A 23 21.68 8.34 -9.25
N LYS A 24 20.57 8.51 -9.98
CA LYS A 24 20.45 8.05 -11.37
C LYS A 24 21.53 8.63 -12.29
N GLU A 25 21.89 9.89 -12.10
CA GLU A 25 22.88 10.58 -12.96
C GLU A 25 24.32 10.41 -12.46
N ARG A 26 24.51 10.19 -11.15
CA ARG A 26 25.84 10.11 -10.52
C ARG A 26 26.35 8.66 -10.43
N GLU A 27 25.51 7.76 -9.94
CA GLU A 27 25.88 6.39 -9.58
C GLU A 27 24.72 5.42 -9.87
N PRO A 28 24.46 5.08 -11.14
CA PRO A 28 23.30 4.29 -11.55
C PRO A 28 23.27 2.87 -10.96
N SER A 29 24.44 2.31 -10.60
CA SER A 29 24.52 1.01 -9.91
C SER A 29 23.86 1.05 -8.53
N ARG A 30 24.03 2.14 -7.77
CA ARG A 30 23.44 2.29 -6.43
C ARG A 30 21.92 2.39 -6.44
N VAL A 31 21.34 2.87 -7.53
CA VAL A 31 19.88 2.98 -7.67
C VAL A 31 19.20 1.61 -7.56
N ARG A 32 19.79 0.57 -8.16
CA ARG A 32 19.25 -0.79 -8.09
C ARG A 32 19.26 -1.32 -6.66
N ASP A 33 20.36 -1.13 -5.96
CA ASP A 33 20.52 -1.59 -4.58
C ASP A 33 19.57 -0.84 -3.65
N LEU A 34 19.45 0.49 -3.80
CA LEU A 34 18.53 1.31 -3.02
C LEU A 34 17.08 0.86 -3.20
N ILE A 35 16.65 0.63 -4.44
CA ILE A 35 15.31 0.13 -4.75
C ILE A 35 15.09 -1.25 -4.12
N SER A 36 16.04 -2.17 -4.30
CA SER A 36 15.92 -3.53 -3.77
C SER A 36 15.84 -3.55 -2.25
N THR A 37 16.72 -2.80 -1.57
CA THR A 37 16.73 -2.70 -0.11
C THR A 37 15.45 -2.08 0.41
N ALA A 38 14.98 -0.99 -0.20
CA ALA A 38 13.74 -0.35 0.23
C ALA A 38 12.52 -1.26 0.03
N LEU A 39 12.44 -1.99 -1.10
CA LEU A 39 11.37 -2.96 -1.34
C LEU A 39 11.39 -4.10 -0.33
N ILE A 40 12.56 -4.65 0.00
CA ILE A 40 12.69 -5.73 0.99
C ILE A 40 12.25 -5.22 2.37
N ILE A 41 12.72 -4.04 2.79
CA ILE A 41 12.34 -3.46 4.09
C ILE A 41 10.83 -3.23 4.16
N VAL A 42 10.23 -2.63 3.14
CA VAL A 42 8.77 -2.38 3.13
C VAL A 42 7.99 -3.68 3.08
N ALA A 43 8.41 -4.67 2.29
CA ALA A 43 7.77 -5.98 2.23
C ALA A 43 7.76 -6.64 3.61
N VAL A 44 8.92 -6.76 4.26
CA VAL A 44 9.05 -7.37 5.58
C VAL A 44 8.25 -6.60 6.62
N ASN A 45 8.39 -5.28 6.67
CA ASN A 45 7.68 -4.44 7.63
C ASN A 45 6.16 -4.53 7.43
N SER A 46 5.70 -4.58 6.18
CA SER A 46 4.28 -4.72 5.89
C SER A 46 3.68 -6.04 6.36
N ILE A 47 4.42 -7.14 6.23
CA ILE A 47 4.01 -8.45 6.73
C ILE A 47 3.96 -8.45 8.27
N ILE A 48 4.99 -7.88 8.92
CA ILE A 48 5.04 -7.75 10.38
C ILE A 48 3.80 -6.99 10.89
N TRP A 49 3.52 -5.82 10.33
CA TRP A 49 2.37 -5.02 10.73
C TRP A 49 1.03 -5.66 10.39
N THR A 50 0.95 -6.44 9.30
CA THR A 50 -0.25 -7.22 8.99
C THR A 50 -0.54 -8.24 10.10
N ILE A 51 0.48 -8.99 10.52
CA ILE A 51 0.36 -9.99 11.59
C ILE A 51 -0.03 -9.31 12.90
N VAL A 52 0.67 -8.23 13.27
CA VAL A 52 0.36 -7.46 14.50
C VAL A 52 -1.09 -6.96 14.49
N LEU A 53 -1.56 -6.36 13.39
CA LEU A 53 -2.92 -5.84 13.29
C LEU A 53 -3.99 -6.94 13.35
N ILE A 54 -3.71 -8.12 12.79
CA ILE A 54 -4.65 -9.26 12.85
C ILE A 54 -4.76 -9.82 14.28
N LEU A 55 -3.63 -9.92 14.99
CA LEU A 55 -3.59 -10.42 16.37
C LEU A 55 -4.22 -9.41 17.34
N GLU A 56 -3.95 -8.12 17.16
CA GLU A 56 -4.48 -7.05 18.02
C GLU A 56 -5.89 -6.60 17.61
N ALA A 57 -6.50 -7.19 16.58
CA ALA A 57 -7.80 -6.75 16.06
C ALA A 57 -8.91 -6.76 17.13
N GLU A 58 -8.87 -7.73 18.05
CA GLU A 58 -9.83 -7.87 19.16
C GLU A 58 -9.56 -6.85 20.28
N ASN A 59 -8.30 -6.58 20.61
CA ASN A 59 -7.95 -5.55 21.58
C ASN A 59 -8.34 -4.16 21.06
N ILE A 60 -8.10 -3.90 19.78
CA ILE A 60 -8.48 -2.65 19.12
C ILE A 60 -10.00 -2.51 19.10
N SER A 61 -10.77 -3.55 18.76
CA SER A 61 -12.24 -3.47 18.73
C SER A 61 -12.85 -3.16 20.10
N GLN A 62 -12.25 -3.67 21.18
CA GLN A 62 -12.67 -3.37 22.55
C GLN A 62 -12.46 -1.88 22.90
N VAL A 63 -11.35 -1.26 22.47
CA VAL A 63 -11.11 0.17 22.67
C VAL A 63 -12.15 1.03 21.96
N PHE A 64 -12.63 0.57 20.80
CA PHE A 64 -13.68 1.25 20.03
C PHE A 64 -15.11 0.83 20.39
N ASN A 65 -15.28 -0.13 21.31
CA ASN A 65 -16.56 -0.72 21.70
C ASN A 65 -17.40 -1.23 20.51
N GLU A 66 -16.77 -1.78 19.47
CA GLU A 66 -17.47 -2.24 18.26
C GLU A 66 -16.94 -3.59 17.77
N GLU A 67 -17.69 -4.67 18.03
CA GLU A 67 -17.26 -6.05 17.69
C GLU A 67 -17.15 -6.28 16.17
N ARG A 68 -17.95 -5.59 15.36
CA ARG A 68 -17.87 -5.71 13.89
C ARG A 68 -16.53 -5.19 13.34
N LEU A 69 -15.85 -4.34 14.10
CA LEU A 69 -14.56 -3.77 13.72
C LEU A 69 -13.47 -4.84 13.56
N VAL A 70 -13.57 -5.96 14.29
CA VAL A 70 -12.60 -7.07 14.19
C VAL A 70 -12.50 -7.59 12.75
N TYR A 71 -13.66 -7.84 12.13
CA TYR A 71 -13.71 -8.37 10.77
C TYR A 71 -13.19 -7.35 9.76
N ALA A 72 -13.59 -6.09 9.89
CA ALA A 72 -13.12 -5.01 9.03
C ALA A 72 -11.59 -4.82 9.15
N LEU A 73 -11.05 -4.84 10.36
CA LEU A 73 -9.60 -4.72 10.62
C LEU A 73 -8.82 -5.88 9.99
N LYS A 74 -9.29 -7.12 10.14
CA LYS A 74 -8.62 -8.29 9.55
C LYS A 74 -8.58 -8.20 8.02
N ILE A 75 -9.67 -7.76 7.39
CA ILE A 75 -9.73 -7.55 5.93
C ILE A 75 -8.78 -6.44 5.48
N VAL A 76 -8.80 -5.28 6.16
CA VAL A 76 -7.95 -4.13 5.81
C VAL A 76 -6.47 -4.42 6.06
N ALA A 77 -6.14 -5.12 7.17
CA ALA A 77 -4.78 -5.55 7.48
C ALA A 77 -4.24 -6.48 6.39
N PHE A 78 -5.05 -7.38 5.83
CA PHE A 78 -4.63 -8.23 4.73
C PHE A 78 -4.32 -7.46 3.43
N ALA A 79 -5.00 -6.32 3.19
CA ALA A 79 -4.76 -5.47 2.02
C ALA A 79 -3.52 -4.56 2.16
N LEU A 80 -3.06 -4.34 3.39
CA LEU A 80 -1.96 -3.44 3.73
C LEU A 80 -0.61 -3.75 3.04
N PRO A 81 -0.12 -5.00 2.93
CA PRO A 81 1.16 -5.28 2.28
C PRO A 81 1.11 -5.00 0.78
N PHE A 82 0.00 -5.33 0.14
CA PHE A 82 -0.21 -5.03 -1.28
C PHE A 82 -0.29 -3.51 -1.52
N SER A 83 -0.97 -2.79 -0.64
CA SER A 83 -1.07 -1.32 -0.73
C SER A 83 0.30 -0.64 -0.54
N ALA A 84 1.08 -1.09 0.44
CA ALA A 84 2.42 -0.57 0.70
C ALA A 84 3.38 -0.81 -0.47
N LEU A 85 3.41 -2.03 -1.02
CA LEU A 85 4.23 -2.36 -2.18
C LEU A 85 3.81 -1.60 -3.44
N THR A 86 2.50 -1.47 -3.68
CA THR A 86 1.98 -0.67 -4.79
C THR A 86 2.43 0.79 -4.67
N GLY A 87 2.32 1.37 -3.48
CA GLY A 87 2.80 2.72 -3.18
C GLY A 87 4.31 2.87 -3.43
N MET A 88 5.11 1.87 -3.07
CA MET A 88 6.55 1.84 -3.33
C MET A 88 6.87 1.80 -4.83
N ILE A 89 6.22 0.93 -5.60
CA ILE A 89 6.42 0.84 -7.05
C ILE A 89 6.09 2.17 -7.71
N ILE A 90 4.98 2.80 -7.35
CA ILE A 90 4.59 4.11 -7.85
C ILE A 90 5.64 5.17 -7.52
N SER A 91 6.19 5.14 -6.30
CA SER A 91 7.22 6.09 -5.85
C SER A 91 8.54 5.88 -6.61
N ILE A 92 8.93 4.64 -6.85
CA ILE A 92 10.08 4.28 -7.68
C ILE A 92 9.91 4.83 -9.09
N SER A 93 8.76 4.58 -9.73
CA SER A 93 8.46 5.08 -11.08
C SER A 93 8.56 6.60 -11.17
N GLN A 94 8.05 7.31 -10.16
CA GLN A 94 8.17 8.77 -10.07
C GLN A 94 9.63 9.22 -9.98
N GLY A 95 10.49 8.51 -9.24
CA GLY A 95 11.92 8.81 -9.14
C GLY A 95 12.67 8.71 -10.47
N PHE A 96 12.17 7.90 -11.41
CA PHE A 96 12.70 7.83 -12.78
C PHE A 96 12.14 8.91 -13.72
N GLY A 97 11.29 9.81 -13.23
CA GLY A 97 10.57 10.81 -14.02
C GLY A 97 9.34 10.27 -14.75
N ARG A 98 8.93 9.03 -14.45
CA ARG A 98 7.80 8.38 -15.12
C ARG A 98 6.54 8.48 -14.27
N VAL A 99 5.82 9.59 -14.47
CA VAL A 99 4.56 9.89 -13.75
C VAL A 99 3.36 9.14 -14.36
N ARG A 100 3.51 8.63 -15.59
CA ARG A 100 2.43 7.94 -16.33
C ARG A 100 1.96 6.67 -15.61
N GLU A 101 2.88 5.94 -15.00
CA GLU A 101 2.64 4.70 -14.26
C GLU A 101 1.74 4.95 -13.04
N LYS A 102 1.93 6.09 -12.35
CA LYS A 102 1.01 6.53 -11.30
C LYS A 102 -0.41 6.71 -11.84
N VAL A 103 -0.54 7.35 -13.00
CA VAL A 103 -1.86 7.60 -13.61
C VAL A 103 -2.54 6.28 -13.98
N TYR A 104 -1.83 5.34 -14.61
CA TYR A 104 -2.40 4.05 -14.98
C TYR A 104 -2.82 3.21 -13.77
N PHE A 105 -1.95 3.03 -12.78
CA PHE A 105 -2.25 2.16 -11.64
C PHE A 105 -3.22 2.82 -10.64
N GLN A 106 -3.04 4.11 -10.37
CA GLN A 106 -3.73 4.79 -9.28
C GLN A 106 -5.00 5.51 -9.74
N ASN A 107 -4.99 6.11 -10.94
CA ASN A 107 -6.10 6.96 -11.41
C ASN A 107 -7.01 6.26 -12.43
N ILE A 108 -6.55 5.18 -13.07
CA ILE A 108 -7.34 4.46 -14.09
C ILE A 108 -7.72 3.08 -13.57
N LEU A 109 -6.74 2.23 -13.25
CA LEU A 109 -6.99 0.84 -12.89
C LEU A 109 -7.79 0.72 -11.58
N TYR A 110 -7.40 1.46 -10.54
CA TYR A 110 -8.08 1.38 -9.24
C TYR A 110 -9.56 1.84 -9.31
N PRO A 111 -9.90 3.01 -9.89
CA PRO A 111 -11.31 3.40 -10.04
C PRO A 111 -12.11 2.47 -10.95
N ILE A 112 -11.51 1.94 -12.02
CA ILE A 112 -12.19 1.00 -12.93
C ILE A 112 -12.47 -0.32 -12.23
N LEU A 113 -11.49 -0.91 -11.54
CA LEU A 113 -11.69 -2.14 -10.77
C LEU A 113 -12.76 -1.93 -9.69
N TRP A 114 -12.73 -0.78 -9.02
CA TRP A 114 -13.75 -0.44 -8.04
C TRP A 114 -15.14 -0.33 -8.66
N LEU A 115 -15.27 0.35 -9.80
CA LEU A 115 -16.52 0.45 -10.54
C LEU A 115 -17.03 -0.92 -10.99
N ILE A 116 -16.15 -1.78 -11.51
CA ILE A 116 -16.51 -3.15 -11.94
C ILE A 116 -17.01 -3.96 -10.74
N LEU A 117 -16.33 -3.90 -9.59
CA LEU A 117 -16.75 -4.59 -8.37
C LEU A 117 -18.12 -4.11 -7.90
N VAL A 118 -18.34 -2.80 -7.84
CA VAL A 118 -19.63 -2.21 -7.43
C VAL A 118 -20.74 -2.61 -8.39
N LEU A 119 -20.51 -2.51 -9.71
CA LEU A 119 -21.48 -2.90 -10.73
C LEU A 119 -21.78 -4.40 -10.66
N SER A 120 -20.78 -5.25 -10.43
CA SER A 120 -20.98 -6.68 -10.25
C SER A 120 -21.88 -6.96 -9.05
N LEU A 121 -21.65 -6.32 -7.90
CA LEU A 121 -22.50 -6.47 -6.71
C LEU A 121 -23.95 -6.07 -7.00
N ALA A 122 -24.15 -4.95 -7.70
CA ALA A 122 -25.46 -4.43 -8.07
C ALA A 122 -26.20 -5.37 -9.03
N ILE A 123 -25.51 -5.93 -10.03
CA ILE A 123 -26.11 -6.86 -11.01
C ILE A 123 -26.47 -8.19 -10.34
N PHE A 124 -25.62 -8.71 -9.46
CA PHE A 124 -25.86 -9.97 -8.75
C PHE A 124 -26.83 -9.83 -7.57
N ASN A 125 -27.34 -8.62 -7.29
CA ASN A 125 -28.29 -8.32 -6.21
C ASN A 125 -27.82 -8.91 -4.86
N LEU A 126 -26.51 -8.91 -4.64
CA LEU A 126 -25.92 -9.44 -3.42
C LEU A 126 -26.33 -8.54 -2.24
N PRO A 127 -26.79 -9.13 -1.12
CA PRO A 127 -27.16 -8.33 0.04
C PRO A 127 -25.93 -7.57 0.55
N PHE A 128 -26.07 -6.25 0.69
CA PHE A 128 -25.13 -5.43 1.46
C PHE A 128 -25.33 -5.81 2.94
N ALA A 129 -24.45 -6.67 3.47
CA ALA A 129 -24.46 -7.12 4.86
C ALA A 129 -23.88 -6.06 5.80
#